data_AF-A0AAD6QFU9-F1
#
_entry.id   AF-A0AAD6QFU9-F1
#
_cell.length_a   1.000
_cell.length_b   1.000
_cell.length_c   1.000
_cell.angle_alpha   90.00
_cell.angle_beta   90.00
_cell.angle_gamma   90.00
#
_symmetry.space_group_name_H-M   'P 1'
#
loop_
_entity.id
_entity.type
_entity.pdbx_description
1 polymer ?
#
loop_
_entity_poly.entity_id
_entity_poly.type
_entity_poly.pdbx_seq_one_letter_code
_entity_poly.pdbx_strand_id
1 'polypeptide(L)'
;MAIQQLRKYFPDGKIDKALESGTPPSPCTEIIASSMADYRTYHSQPAEGYKRCDIIRLQLLLGSNVSIAVQDQSFPAYVDSSVIIGHAGDFEDKSRMYGNIEYMKCVPQTNFFPDLATTSRSDIIFFCSPNNPTGHAATRQQLEQLVKFA
;
A
#
# COMPACT_ATOMS: atom_id res chain seq x y z
N MET A 1 21.33 -1.57 1.98
CA MET A 1 20.45 -0.45 1.59
C MET A 1 19.15 -0.44 2.40
N ALA A 2 18.30 -1.48 2.35
CA ALA A 2 17.04 -1.52 3.11
C ALA A 2 17.18 -1.24 4.63
N ILE A 3 18.18 -1.83 5.30
CA ILE A 3 18.41 -1.62 6.74
C ILE A 3 18.74 -0.16 7.09
N GLN A 4 19.43 0.58 6.20
CA GLN A 4 19.74 2.00 6.44
C GLN A 4 18.49 2.88 6.30
N GLN A 5 17.61 2.56 5.35
CA GLN A 5 16.30 3.21 5.21
C GLN A 5 15.43 2.93 6.44
N LEU A 6 15.38 1.68 6.90
CA LEU A 6 14.59 1.30 8.08
C LEU A 6 15.07 1.98 9.37
N ARG A 7 16.38 2.14 9.56
CA ARG A 7 16.93 2.91 10.69
C ARG A 7 16.51 4.38 10.69
N LYS A 8 16.22 4.96 9.52
CA LYS A 8 15.67 6.33 9.41
C LYS A 8 14.21 6.39 9.89
N TYR A 9 13.43 5.33 9.70
CA TYR A 9 12.02 5.26 10.08
C TYR A 9 11.79 4.70 11.50
N PHE A 10 12.74 3.93 12.05
CA PHE A 10 12.67 3.34 13.39
C PHE A 10 13.93 3.70 14.22
N PRO A 11 14.04 4.95 14.71
CA PRO A 11 15.25 5.46 15.36
C PRO A 11 15.51 4.89 16.76
N ASP A 12 14.53 4.25 17.39
CA ASP A 12 14.61 3.78 18.80
C ASP A 12 15.46 2.51 19.01
N GLY A 13 16.33 2.16 18.06
CA GLY A 13 17.22 0.98 18.16
C GLY A 13 16.50 -0.37 18.11
N LYS A 14 15.20 -0.39 17.78
CA LYS A 14 14.40 -1.62 17.63
C LYS A 14 14.98 -2.57 16.57
N ILE A 15 15.56 -2.02 15.51
CA ILE A 15 16.19 -2.78 14.42
C ILE A 15 17.43 -3.54 14.91
N ASP A 16 18.25 -2.92 15.77
CA ASP A 16 19.51 -3.51 16.21
C ASP A 16 19.26 -4.64 17.23
N LYS A 17 18.27 -4.49 18.13
CA LYS A 17 17.84 -5.57 19.06
C LYS A 17 17.27 -6.80 18.34
N ALA A 18 16.62 -6.61 17.21
CA ALA A 18 16.04 -7.69 16.42
C ALA A 18 17.14 -8.55 15.77
N LEU A 19 18.16 -7.88 15.19
CA LEU A 19 19.33 -8.51 14.59
C LEU A 19 20.19 -9.31 15.59
N GLU A 20 20.19 -8.92 16.87
CA GLU A 20 20.93 -9.60 17.95
C GLU A 20 20.24 -10.89 18.45
N SER A 21 18.96 -11.11 18.16
CA SER A 21 18.15 -12.20 18.72
C SER A 21 18.38 -13.59 18.13
N GLY A 22 19.26 -13.73 17.13
CA GLY A 22 19.91 -14.99 16.75
C GLY A 22 19.06 -16.06 16.02
N THR A 23 17.73 -15.94 15.98
CA THR A 23 16.92 -16.63 14.96
C THR A 23 16.90 -15.77 13.71
N PRO A 24 17.08 -16.29 12.48
CA PRO A 24 16.96 -15.48 11.27
C PRO A 24 15.53 -15.56 10.73
N PRO A 25 14.58 -14.68 11.13
CA PRO A 25 13.50 -14.35 10.24
C PRO A 25 14.12 -13.69 9.00
N SER A 26 13.60 -14.00 7.81
CA SER A 26 13.99 -13.20 6.63
C SER A 26 13.82 -11.72 6.96
N PRO A 27 14.69 -10.80 6.50
CA PRO A 27 14.55 -9.38 6.80
C PRO A 27 13.12 -8.87 6.51
N CYS A 28 12.45 -9.48 5.54
CA CYS A 28 11.04 -9.24 5.22
C CYS A 28 10.10 -9.58 6.38
N THR A 29 10.25 -10.73 7.05
CA THR A 29 9.35 -11.17 8.13
C THR A 29 9.42 -10.25 9.36
N GLU A 30 10.60 -9.69 9.65
CA GLU A 30 10.80 -8.80 10.80
C GLU A 30 10.31 -7.37 10.54
N ILE A 31 10.54 -6.83 9.33
CA ILE A 31 9.98 -5.55 8.89
C ILE A 31 8.45 -5.64 8.89
N ILE A 32 7.90 -6.74 8.37
CA ILE A 32 6.46 -6.99 8.34
C ILE A 32 5.93 -7.11 9.79
N ALA A 33 6.58 -7.86 10.66
CA ALA A 33 6.14 -8.03 12.05
C ALA A 33 6.20 -6.73 12.87
N SER A 34 7.28 -5.95 12.75
CA SER A 34 7.44 -4.67 13.45
C SER A 34 6.45 -3.62 12.94
N SER A 35 6.27 -3.51 11.63
CA SER A 35 5.29 -2.58 11.04
C SER A 35 3.85 -2.98 11.38
N MET A 36 3.55 -4.28 11.47
CA MET A 36 2.24 -4.78 11.92
C MET A 36 2.02 -4.59 13.43
N ALA A 37 3.08 -4.64 14.24
CA ALA A 37 3.02 -4.42 15.69
C ALA A 37 2.76 -2.94 16.04
N ASP A 38 3.45 -2.00 15.37
CA ASP A 38 3.21 -0.57 15.58
C ASP A 38 1.81 -0.15 15.04
N TYR A 39 1.29 -0.82 14.01
CA TYR A 39 -0.07 -0.59 13.50
C TYR A 39 -1.18 -1.07 14.45
N ARG A 40 -0.93 -2.12 15.25
CA ARG A 40 -1.89 -2.64 16.24
C ARG A 40 -2.19 -1.61 17.34
N THR A 41 -1.31 -0.63 17.53
CA THR A 41 -1.46 0.46 18.50
C THR A 41 -2.20 1.67 17.90
N TYR A 42 -2.25 1.83 16.57
CA TYR A 42 -2.82 3.03 15.91
C TYR A 42 -4.28 2.91 15.48
N HIS A 43 -4.85 1.70 15.34
CA HIS A 43 -6.26 1.54 15.01
C HIS A 43 -6.90 0.36 15.76
N SER A 44 -7.63 0.70 16.82
CA SER A 44 -8.61 -0.14 17.49
C SER A 44 -9.89 -0.28 16.65
N GLN A 45 -9.77 -0.95 15.50
CA GLN A 45 -10.91 -1.59 14.86
C GLN A 45 -10.67 -3.10 14.77
N PRO A 46 -11.67 -3.93 15.14
CA PRO A 46 -11.59 -5.36 15.01
C PRO A 46 -11.76 -5.74 13.53
N ALA A 47 -10.73 -5.48 12.74
CA ALA A 47 -10.64 -6.08 11.41
C ALA A 47 -10.29 -7.55 11.63
N GLU A 48 -11.29 -8.42 11.46
CA GLU A 48 -11.11 -9.84 11.18
C GLU A 48 -9.86 -10.05 10.31
N GLY A 49 -9.13 -11.15 10.54
CA GLY A 49 -7.82 -11.47 9.96
C GLY A 49 -7.78 -11.69 8.45
N TYR A 50 -8.23 -10.70 7.67
CA TYR A 50 -8.09 -10.67 6.23
C TYR A 50 -6.62 -10.49 5.86
N LYS A 51 -6.20 -11.32 4.91
CA LYS A 51 -4.83 -11.68 4.55
C LYS A 51 -4.01 -10.52 3.98
N ARG A 52 -3.60 -9.56 4.84
CA ARG A 52 -2.60 -8.52 4.50
C ARG A 52 -1.30 -9.12 3.94
N CYS A 53 -0.97 -10.33 4.37
CA CYS A 53 0.23 -11.03 3.96
C CYS A 53 0.28 -11.32 2.44
N ASP A 54 -0.86 -11.50 1.77
CA ASP A 54 -0.86 -11.88 0.35
C ASP A 54 -0.60 -10.66 -0.55
N ILE A 55 -1.07 -9.47 -0.16
CA ILE A 55 -0.76 -8.21 -0.85
C ILE A 55 0.76 -7.99 -0.89
N ILE A 56 1.40 -8.16 0.27
CA ILE A 56 2.86 -8.00 0.40
C ILE A 56 3.60 -9.09 -0.39
N ARG A 57 3.14 -10.35 -0.36
CA ARG A 57 3.73 -11.43 -1.16
C ARG A 57 3.65 -11.16 -2.66
N LEU A 58 2.53 -10.64 -3.14
CA LEU A 58 2.36 -10.28 -4.55
C LEU A 58 3.31 -9.16 -4.96
N GLN A 59 3.42 -8.09 -4.17
CA GLN A 59 4.35 -7.01 -4.48
C GLN A 59 5.82 -7.47 -4.39
N LEU A 60 6.16 -8.35 -3.43
CA LEU A 60 7.50 -8.96 -3.37
C LEU A 60 7.82 -9.80 -4.62
N LEU A 61 6.83 -10.53 -5.14
CA LEU A 61 6.97 -11.30 -6.38
C LEU A 61 7.21 -10.40 -7.60
N LEU A 62 6.52 -9.25 -7.65
CA LEU A 62 6.62 -8.30 -8.76
C LEU A 62 7.90 -7.46 -8.70
N GLY A 63 8.53 -7.38 -7.52
CA GLY A 63 9.81 -6.71 -7.31
C GLY A 63 9.69 -5.19 -7.35
N SER A 64 10.68 -4.47 -6.81
CA SER A 64 10.56 -3.02 -6.52
C SER A 64 10.42 -2.10 -7.74
N ASN A 65 10.75 -2.57 -8.95
CA ASN A 65 10.80 -1.75 -10.17
C ASN A 65 9.49 -1.80 -10.96
N VAL A 66 8.37 -1.51 -10.29
CA VAL A 66 7.03 -1.41 -10.88
C VAL A 66 6.33 -0.17 -10.35
N SER A 67 5.50 0.42 -11.20
CA SER A 67 4.64 1.56 -10.88
C SER A 67 3.29 1.10 -10.36
N ILE A 68 2.74 1.84 -9.39
CA ILE A 68 1.50 1.48 -8.69
C ILE A 68 0.45 2.58 -8.85
N ALA A 69 -0.79 2.18 -9.11
CA ALA A 69 -1.98 3.02 -8.97
C ALA A 69 -2.90 2.52 -7.84
N VAL A 70 -3.46 3.44 -7.07
CA VAL A 70 -4.42 3.16 -5.99
C VAL A 70 -5.62 4.10 -6.07
N GLN A 71 -6.79 3.70 -5.58
CA GLN A 71 -7.92 4.63 -5.41
C GLN A 71 -7.60 5.69 -4.34
N ASP A 72 -7.91 6.97 -4.60
CA ASP A 72 -7.81 8.03 -3.60
C ASP A 72 -9.07 8.03 -2.72
N GLN A 73 -8.81 7.97 -1.42
CA GLN A 73 -9.45 7.15 -0.40
C GLN A 73 -9.43 5.63 -0.70
N SER A 74 -8.42 4.94 -0.16
CA SER A 74 -8.29 3.48 -0.21
C SER A 74 -7.80 2.89 1.10
N PHE A 75 -7.85 1.56 1.18
CA PHE A 75 -7.31 0.81 2.30
C PHE A 75 -5.79 1.05 2.43
N PRO A 76 -5.30 1.55 3.59
CA PRO A 76 -3.91 2.02 3.73
C PRO A 76 -2.83 0.98 3.38
N ALA A 77 -3.13 -0.31 3.57
CA ALA A 77 -2.16 -1.38 3.35
C ALA A 77 -1.57 -1.41 1.93
N TYR A 78 -2.28 -0.92 0.90
CA TYR A 78 -1.73 -0.88 -0.47
C TYR A 78 -0.57 0.12 -0.58
N VAL A 79 -0.74 1.30 -0.01
CA VAL A 79 0.30 2.36 -0.02
C VAL A 79 1.44 1.96 0.92
N ASP A 80 1.12 1.51 2.13
CA ASP A 80 2.14 1.15 3.13
C ASP A 80 3.07 0.04 2.62
N SER A 81 2.50 -1.01 2.01
CA SER A 81 3.30 -2.08 1.41
C SER A 81 4.13 -1.60 0.23
N SER A 82 3.59 -0.70 -0.61
CA SER A 82 4.30 -0.11 -1.74
C SER A 82 5.50 0.72 -1.30
N VAL A 83 5.39 1.43 -0.17
CA VAL A 83 6.50 2.16 0.45
C VAL A 83 7.57 1.19 0.96
N ILE A 84 7.16 0.13 1.69
CA ILE A 84 8.08 -0.86 2.25
C ILE A 84 8.88 -1.59 1.16
N ILE A 85 8.24 -1.91 0.04
CA ILE A 85 8.86 -2.65 -1.07
C ILE A 85 9.69 -1.74 -1.97
N GLY A 86 9.49 -0.42 -1.88
CA GLY A 86 10.27 0.59 -2.59
C GLY A 86 9.68 1.03 -3.92
N HIS A 87 8.37 0.88 -4.11
CA HIS A 87 7.66 1.48 -5.25
C HIS A 87 7.43 2.99 -5.06
N ALA A 88 7.28 3.43 -3.82
CA ALA A 88 6.98 4.82 -3.49
C ALA A 88 8.23 5.71 -3.52
N GLY A 89 8.04 6.97 -3.91
CA GLY A 89 9.00 8.06 -3.75
C GLY A 89 8.90 8.74 -2.38
N ASP A 90 9.42 9.96 -2.28
CA ASP A 90 9.37 10.74 -1.05
C ASP A 90 7.93 11.11 -0.65
N PHE A 91 7.69 11.20 0.66
CA PHE A 91 6.42 11.68 1.20
C PHE A 91 6.33 13.20 1.09
N GLU A 92 5.23 13.69 0.52
CA GLU A 92 4.97 15.13 0.39
C GLU A 92 4.00 15.61 1.47
N ASP A 93 4.49 16.46 2.38
CA ASP A 93 3.72 16.92 3.54
C ASP A 93 2.43 17.68 3.19
N LYS A 94 2.42 18.42 2.07
CA LYS A 94 1.27 19.25 1.66
C LYS A 94 0.10 18.43 1.14
N SER A 95 0.37 17.46 0.27
CA SER A 95 -0.64 16.58 -0.31
C SER A 95 -0.93 15.38 0.58
N ARG A 96 -0.05 15.08 1.54
CA ARG A 96 -0.10 13.88 2.41
C ARG A 96 -0.04 12.58 1.59
N MET A 97 0.68 12.62 0.47
CA MET A 97 0.82 11.51 -0.48
C MET A 97 2.29 11.18 -0.70
N TYR A 98 2.57 9.95 -1.12
CA TYR A 98 3.92 9.56 -1.55
C TYR A 98 4.08 9.83 -3.04
N GLY A 99 5.25 10.30 -3.45
CA GLY A 99 5.61 10.37 -4.86
C GLY A 99 5.62 8.97 -5.51
N ASN A 100 5.66 8.92 -6.84
CA ASN A 100 5.74 7.68 -7.62
C ASN A 100 4.58 6.68 -7.41
N ILE A 101 3.46 7.13 -6.85
CA ILE A 101 2.19 6.40 -6.79
C ILE A 101 1.13 7.23 -7.52
N GLU A 102 0.39 6.60 -8.42
CA GLU A 102 -0.76 7.22 -9.08
C GLU A 102 -2.00 7.11 -8.18
N TYR A 103 -2.48 8.25 -7.68
CA TYR A 103 -3.68 8.32 -6.85
C TYR A 103 -4.90 8.62 -7.71
N MET A 104 -5.67 7.57 -8.00
CA MET A 104 -6.86 7.63 -8.84
C MET A 104 -8.02 8.26 -8.08
N LYS A 105 -8.37 9.51 -8.42
CA LYS A 105 -9.38 10.28 -7.71
C LYS A 105 -10.77 9.66 -7.80
N CYS A 106 -11.30 9.17 -6.68
CA CYS A 106 -12.63 8.57 -6.54
C CYS A 106 -13.52 9.46 -5.66
N VAL A 107 -14.32 10.34 -6.26
CA VAL A 107 -15.13 11.32 -5.51
C VAL A 107 -16.64 11.12 -5.75
N PRO A 108 -17.52 11.65 -4.88
CA PRO A 108 -18.97 11.53 -5.07
C PRO A 108 -19.46 12.01 -6.45
N GLN A 109 -18.83 13.06 -7.00
CA GLN A 109 -19.19 13.62 -8.31
C GLN A 109 -18.92 12.64 -9.46
N THR A 110 -17.99 11.70 -9.29
CA THR A 110 -17.65 10.65 -10.28
C THR A 110 -18.21 9.28 -9.88
N ASN A 111 -19.18 9.25 -8.95
CA ASN A 111 -19.69 8.02 -8.35
C ASN A 111 -18.58 7.12 -7.79
N PHE A 112 -17.57 7.71 -7.15
CA PHE A 112 -16.43 7.01 -6.56
C PHE A 112 -15.66 6.09 -7.53
N PHE A 113 -15.73 6.37 -8.83
CA PHE A 113 -14.95 5.71 -9.87
C PHE A 113 -13.99 6.73 -10.51
N PRO A 114 -12.75 6.33 -10.86
CA PRO A 114 -11.78 7.27 -11.38
C PRO A 114 -12.03 7.61 -12.85
N ASP A 115 -11.62 8.80 -13.26
CA ASP A 115 -11.57 9.17 -14.67
C ASP A 115 -10.34 8.54 -15.34
N LEU A 116 -10.53 7.34 -15.88
CA LEU A 116 -9.49 6.55 -16.53
C LEU A 116 -8.85 7.24 -17.75
N ALA A 117 -9.46 8.28 -18.32
CA ALA A 117 -8.84 9.05 -19.41
C ALA A 117 -7.71 9.96 -18.90
N THR A 118 -7.77 10.35 -17.63
CA THR A 118 -6.79 11.21 -16.96
C THR A 118 -5.83 10.45 -16.06
N THR A 119 -6.16 9.22 -15.69
CA THR A 119 -5.30 8.33 -14.89
C THR A 119 -4.07 7.90 -15.67
N SER A 120 -2.89 8.10 -15.09
CA SER A 120 -1.62 7.60 -15.66
C SER A 120 -1.61 6.07 -15.69
N ARG A 121 -0.98 5.47 -16.71
CA ARG A 121 -0.78 4.02 -16.75
C ARG A 121 0.22 3.60 -15.66
N SER A 122 -0.07 2.49 -15.00
CA SER A 122 0.80 1.88 -13.99
C SER A 122 0.83 0.37 -14.19
N ASP A 123 1.91 -0.28 -13.76
CA ASP A 123 2.09 -1.72 -13.90
C ASP A 123 1.11 -2.51 -13.03
N ILE A 124 0.74 -1.96 -11.87
CA ILE A 124 -0.19 -2.56 -10.93
C ILE A 124 -1.27 -1.54 -10.57
N ILE A 125 -2.54 -1.96 -10.64
CA ILE A 125 -3.68 -1.18 -10.18
C ILE A 125 -4.31 -1.90 -8.99
N PHE A 126 -4.20 -1.33 -7.79
CA PHE A 126 -4.97 -1.78 -6.64
C PHE A 126 -6.36 -1.15 -6.69
N PHE A 127 -7.37 -1.97 -6.98
CA PHE A 127 -8.77 -1.56 -7.05
C PHE A 127 -9.62 -2.41 -6.09
N CYS A 128 -10.34 -1.76 -5.19
CA CYS A 128 -11.18 -2.41 -4.19
C CYS A 128 -12.66 -2.13 -4.47
N SER A 129 -13.47 -3.18 -4.55
CA SER A 129 -14.92 -3.09 -4.76
C SER A 129 -15.64 -4.25 -4.05
N PRO A 130 -16.51 -4.00 -3.05
CA PRO A 130 -16.83 -2.70 -2.47
C PRO A 130 -15.61 -2.03 -1.83
N ASN A 131 -15.40 -0.74 -2.12
CA ASN A 131 -14.24 0.01 -1.64
C ASN A 131 -14.32 0.28 -0.13
N ASN A 132 -13.19 0.17 0.56
CA ASN A 132 -12.99 0.69 1.92
C ASN A 132 -12.09 1.94 1.80
N PRO A 133 -12.50 3.14 2.27
CA PRO A 133 -13.57 3.42 3.23
C PRO A 133 -14.94 3.84 2.66
N THR A 134 -15.07 4.00 1.34
CA THR A 134 -16.28 4.65 0.77
C THR A 134 -17.53 3.77 0.77
N GLY A 135 -17.38 2.45 0.89
CA GLY A 135 -18.45 1.46 0.75
C GLY A 135 -18.97 1.29 -0.69
N HIS A 136 -18.45 2.05 -1.65
CA HIS A 136 -18.94 2.04 -3.02
C HIS A 136 -18.55 0.76 -3.76
N ALA A 137 -19.51 0.10 -4.40
CA ALA A 137 -19.28 -1.03 -5.28
C ALA A 137 -19.34 -0.56 -6.75
N ALA A 138 -18.26 -0.80 -7.50
CA ALA A 138 -18.21 -0.49 -8.91
C ALA A 138 -19.23 -1.33 -9.69
N THR A 139 -19.90 -0.69 -10.65
CA THR A 139 -20.82 -1.35 -11.59
C THR A 139 -20.08 -2.27 -12.55
N ARG A 140 -20.81 -3.19 -13.18
CA ARG A 140 -20.24 -4.05 -14.23
C ARG A 140 -19.58 -3.25 -15.36
N GLN A 141 -20.24 -2.19 -15.83
CA GLN A 141 -19.74 -1.35 -16.93
C GLN A 141 -18.44 -0.64 -16.54
N GLN A 142 -18.35 -0.13 -15.31
CA GLN A 142 -17.13 0.46 -14.77
C GLN A 142 -15.98 -0.56 -14.68
N LEU A 143 -16.27 -1.78 -14.24
CA LEU A 143 -15.26 -2.85 -14.21
C LEU A 143 -14.82 -3.28 -15.62
N GLU A 144 -15.73 -3.33 -16.60
CA GLU A 144 -15.37 -3.56 -18.01
C GLU A 144 -14.46 -2.46 -18.55
N GLN A 145 -14.72 -1.19 -18.20
CA GLN A 145 -13.85 -0.07 -18.54
C GLN A 145 -12.47 -0.19 -17.88
N LEU A 146 -12.42 -0.57 -16.59
CA LEU A 146 -11.17 -0.78 -15.87
C LEU A 146 -10.33 -1.91 -16.48
N VAL A 147 -10.96 -3.03 -16.84
CA VAL A 147 -10.28 -4.18 -17.49
C VAL A 147 -9.76 -3.79 -18.88
N LYS A 148 -10.49 -2.96 -19.62
CA LYS A 148 -10.02 -2.47 -20.93
C LYS A 148 -8.89 -1.45 -20.78
N PHE A 149 -8.92 -0.66 -19.71
CA PHE A 149 -7.87 0.30 -19.42
C PHE A 149 -6.58 -0.41 -19.02
N ALA A 150 -6.66 -1.44 -18.16
CA ALA A 150 -5.55 -2.26 -17.65
C ALA A 150 -4.77 -2.96 -18.76
#